data_AF-A0AAV4J7G5-F1
#
_entry.id   AF-A0AAV4J7G5-F1
#
_cell.length_a   1.000
_cell.length_b   1.000
_cell.length_c   1.000
_cell.angle_alpha   90.00
_cell.angle_beta   90.00
_cell.angle_gamma   90.00
#
_symmetry.space_group_name_H-M   'P 1'
#
loop_
_entity.id
_entity.type
_entity.pdbx_description
1 polymer ?
#
loop_
_entity_poly.entity_id
_entity_poly.type
_entity_poly.pdbx_seq_one_letter_code
_entity_poly.pdbx_strand_id
1 'polypeptide(L)'
;MYQFRLLTFLLVSYGGFTVAAGDVSDPTSRLASLESRVSNIESKQASAENRVAMLQSMLENLIHWPSGYFALLKPKTGCPVDGKFISRHQSYLKIHTQSQSSSDPADGYSSAFPSDTTSSVGSKNFVTLRFCEVTLPNSGGVSNWPKGSFCIHKISFKFCPTYFQSGSIELDSEDTDDSGEGHNSVALGVDNPRLYFCCQSSGPANVPIQLPTHSPFFLYRYGGECQAVQGMSVSEQFVQINTEDDGNRDQLSGSHPDVDQPGSSVIKLNLCYYTKL
;
A
#
# COMPACT_ATOMS: atom_id res chain seq x y z
N MET A 1 41.89 -59.29 -97.24
CA MET A 1 42.85 -60.29 -96.73
C MET A 1 42.69 -60.35 -95.22
N TYR A 2 42.43 -61.55 -94.68
CA TYR A 2 42.33 -61.98 -93.26
C TYR A 2 41.34 -61.23 -92.32
N GLN A 3 40.53 -61.83 -91.45
CA GLN A 3 40.10 -63.22 -91.22
C GLN A 3 38.97 -63.24 -90.15
N PHE A 4 38.00 -64.17 -90.30
CA PHE A 4 37.38 -65.08 -89.31
C PHE A 4 36.51 -64.66 -88.08
N ARG A 5 35.28 -65.24 -88.10
CA ARG A 5 34.52 -66.05 -87.11
C ARG A 5 33.82 -65.46 -85.84
N LEU A 6 32.49 -65.59 -85.87
CA LEU A 6 31.56 -66.37 -85.01
C LEU A 6 31.70 -66.48 -83.47
N LEU A 7 30.54 -66.22 -82.83
CA LEU A 7 29.85 -66.89 -81.70
C LEU A 7 30.18 -66.58 -80.20
N THR A 8 29.13 -66.08 -79.54
CA THR A 8 28.51 -66.46 -78.25
C THR A 8 29.16 -66.19 -76.88
N PHE A 9 28.33 -65.55 -76.05
CA PHE A 9 28.29 -65.30 -74.60
C PHE A 9 29.09 -66.22 -73.67
N LEU A 10 29.64 -65.62 -72.60
CA LEU A 10 29.63 -66.15 -71.23
C LEU A 10 29.76 -65.02 -70.20
N LEU A 11 28.92 -65.10 -69.16
CA LEU A 11 28.89 -64.28 -67.95
C LEU A 11 30.16 -64.48 -67.10
N VAL A 12 30.64 -63.41 -66.48
CA VAL A 12 31.42 -63.47 -65.24
C VAL A 12 30.96 -62.34 -64.32
N SER A 13 30.42 -62.71 -63.15
CA SER A 13 30.23 -61.82 -62.01
C SER A 13 31.51 -61.76 -61.19
N TYR A 14 31.81 -60.62 -60.53
CA TYR A 14 32.14 -60.52 -59.10
C TYR A 14 32.58 -59.09 -58.78
N GLY A 15 32.12 -58.57 -57.65
CA GLY A 15 32.72 -57.39 -57.00
C GLY A 15 31.72 -56.31 -56.61
N GLY A 16 30.86 -56.62 -55.63
CA GLY A 16 30.02 -55.63 -54.98
C GLY A 16 30.84 -54.55 -54.28
N PHE A 17 30.55 -53.30 -54.61
CA PHE A 17 30.76 -52.17 -53.74
C PHE A 17 29.42 -51.46 -53.58
N THR A 18 28.58 -52.01 -52.71
CA THR A 18 27.47 -51.25 -52.12
C THR A 18 28.10 -50.28 -51.13
N VAL A 19 28.37 -49.05 -51.57
CA VAL A 19 28.53 -47.95 -50.63
C VAL A 19 27.15 -47.77 -50.01
N ALA A 20 27.01 -48.15 -48.74
CA ALA A 20 25.85 -47.79 -47.95
C ALA A 20 25.77 -46.26 -48.01
N ALA A 21 24.74 -45.74 -48.68
CA ALA A 21 24.32 -44.37 -48.52
C ALA A 21 23.86 -44.25 -47.06
N GLY A 22 24.81 -43.96 -46.17
CA GLY A 22 24.55 -43.55 -44.81
C GLY A 22 23.82 -42.22 -44.88
N ASP A 23 22.50 -42.30 -44.96
CA ASP A 23 21.49 -41.36 -44.47
C ASP A 23 21.98 -39.91 -44.30
N VAL A 24 22.36 -39.25 -45.40
CA VAL A 24 22.44 -37.79 -45.42
C VAL A 24 21.00 -37.31 -45.55
N SER A 25 20.30 -37.28 -44.42
CA SER A 25 18.97 -36.68 -44.30
C SER A 25 18.98 -35.30 -44.99
N ASP A 26 18.15 -35.15 -46.02
CA ASP A 26 18.02 -33.97 -46.88
C ASP A 26 18.02 -32.66 -46.05
N PRO A 27 18.90 -31.67 -46.35
CA PRO A 27 18.95 -30.39 -45.63
C PRO A 27 17.58 -29.69 -45.52
N THR A 28 16.73 -29.82 -46.54
CA THR A 28 15.37 -29.27 -46.56
C THR A 28 14.47 -29.93 -45.52
N SER A 29 14.56 -31.26 -45.36
CA SER A 29 13.84 -32.00 -44.31
C SER A 29 14.28 -31.60 -42.89
N ARG A 30 15.59 -31.33 -42.70
CA ARG A 30 16.12 -30.83 -41.42
C ARG A 30 15.63 -29.41 -41.13
N LEU A 31 15.57 -28.55 -42.14
CA LEU A 31 15.10 -27.18 -42.02
C LEU A 31 13.62 -27.15 -41.60
N ALA A 32 12.77 -27.94 -42.27
CA ALA A 32 11.36 -28.07 -41.92
C ALA A 32 11.15 -28.63 -40.49
N SER A 33 11.99 -29.58 -40.08
CA SER A 33 11.98 -30.11 -38.70
C SER A 33 12.37 -29.04 -37.68
N LEU A 34 13.36 -28.20 -37.99
CA LEU A 34 13.79 -27.11 -37.12
C LEU A 34 12.72 -26.02 -37.02
N GLU A 35 12.09 -25.62 -38.12
CA GLU A 35 10.99 -24.65 -38.14
C GLU A 35 9.81 -25.11 -37.27
N SER A 36 9.43 -26.39 -37.37
CA SER A 36 8.39 -26.97 -36.51
C SER A 36 8.78 -26.94 -35.02
N ARG A 37 10.06 -27.19 -34.70
CA ARG A 37 10.56 -27.11 -33.32
C ARG A 37 10.57 -25.67 -32.81
N VAL A 38 10.94 -24.71 -33.63
CA VAL A 38 10.93 -23.27 -33.29
C VAL A 38 9.50 -22.82 -32.98
N SER A 39 8.54 -23.12 -33.84
CA SER A 39 7.13 -22.78 -33.60
C SER A 39 6.56 -23.41 -32.30
N ASN A 40 6.95 -24.65 -32.00
CA ASN A 40 6.60 -25.29 -30.72
C ASN A 40 7.27 -24.62 -29.51
N ILE A 41 8.46 -24.06 -29.66
CA ILE A 41 9.14 -23.32 -28.57
C ILE A 41 8.46 -21.96 -28.37
N GLU A 42 8.15 -21.24 -29.44
CA GLU A 42 7.48 -19.95 -29.39
C GLU A 42 6.11 -20.03 -28.71
N SER A 43 5.31 -21.04 -29.04
CA SER A 43 4.02 -21.26 -28.37
C SER A 43 4.15 -21.56 -26.88
N LYS A 44 5.18 -22.33 -26.49
CA LYS A 44 5.49 -22.59 -25.07
C LYS A 44 5.97 -21.34 -24.35
N GLN A 45 6.75 -20.50 -25.02
CA GLN A 45 7.20 -19.21 -24.48
C GLN A 45 6.00 -18.29 -24.21
N ALA A 46 5.10 -18.12 -25.18
CA ALA A 46 3.90 -17.30 -24.99
C ALA A 46 3.01 -17.83 -23.84
N SER A 47 2.88 -19.15 -23.70
CA SER A 47 2.18 -19.76 -22.58
C SER A 47 2.85 -19.48 -21.23
N ALA A 48 4.19 -19.54 -21.18
CA ALA A 48 4.95 -19.23 -19.98
C ALA A 48 4.84 -17.75 -19.59
N GLU A 49 4.89 -16.82 -20.56
CA GLU A 49 4.72 -15.39 -20.34
C GLU A 49 3.34 -15.07 -19.73
N ASN A 50 2.28 -15.71 -20.25
CA ASN A 50 0.93 -15.58 -19.67
C ASN A 50 0.86 -16.09 -18.22
N ARG A 51 1.54 -17.20 -17.90
CA ARG A 51 1.61 -17.72 -16.52
C ARG A 51 2.39 -16.80 -15.59
N VAL A 52 3.47 -16.20 -16.08
CA VAL A 52 4.26 -15.22 -15.32
C VAL A 52 3.42 -13.98 -15.02
N ALA A 53 2.70 -13.44 -16.00
CA ALA A 53 1.80 -12.31 -15.79
C ALA A 53 0.69 -12.62 -14.77
N MET A 54 0.11 -13.83 -14.84
CA MET A 54 -0.87 -14.29 -13.85
C MET A 54 -0.27 -14.40 -12.45
N LEU A 55 0.92 -14.98 -12.31
CA LEU A 55 1.60 -15.10 -11.02
C LEU A 55 2.03 -13.74 -10.46
N GLN A 56 2.44 -12.80 -11.31
CA GLN A 56 2.74 -11.42 -10.91
C GLN A 56 1.49 -10.73 -10.36
N SER A 57 0.35 -10.86 -11.05
CA SER A 57 -0.93 -10.35 -10.55
C SER A 57 -1.35 -11.02 -9.24
N MET A 58 -1.15 -12.33 -9.09
CA MET A 58 -1.43 -13.03 -7.83
C MET A 58 -0.49 -12.61 -6.69
N LEU A 59 0.77 -12.31 -7.00
CA LEU A 59 1.76 -11.84 -6.02
C LEU A 59 1.48 -10.39 -5.59
N GLU A 60 1.05 -9.53 -6.51
CA GLU A 60 0.56 -8.18 -6.16
C GLU A 60 -0.64 -8.27 -5.21
N ASN A 61 -1.56 -9.20 -5.46
CA ASN A 61 -2.68 -9.51 -4.57
C ASN A 61 -2.27 -10.14 -3.23
N LEU A 62 -1.01 -10.54 -3.06
CA LEU A 62 -0.49 -11.19 -1.84
C LEU A 62 0.23 -10.21 -0.90
N ILE A 63 0.42 -8.94 -1.30
CA ILE A 63 0.95 -7.92 -0.39
C ILE A 63 -0.18 -7.46 0.53
N HIS A 64 -0.20 -8.06 1.72
CA HIS A 64 -1.09 -7.67 2.81
C HIS A 64 -0.49 -6.56 3.66
N TRP A 65 -1.35 -5.81 4.36
CA TRP A 65 -0.87 -4.85 5.35
C TRP A 65 0.00 -5.54 6.42
N PRO A 66 1.06 -4.90 6.93
CA PRO A 66 1.92 -5.52 7.93
C PRO A 66 1.18 -5.87 9.23
N SER A 67 1.78 -6.76 10.02
CA SER A 67 1.21 -7.21 11.29
C SER A 67 1.20 -6.11 12.37
N GLY A 68 0.27 -6.24 13.32
CA GLY A 68 0.14 -5.36 14.48
C GLY A 68 -1.26 -4.79 14.67
N TYR A 69 -1.47 -4.10 15.79
CA TYR A 69 -2.68 -3.33 16.07
C TYR A 69 -2.45 -1.88 15.67
N PHE A 70 -3.25 -1.38 14.75
CA PHE A 70 -3.17 0.01 14.30
C PHE A 70 -4.46 0.45 13.64
N ALA A 71 -4.59 1.75 13.43
CA ALA A 71 -5.62 2.31 12.60
C ALA A 71 -5.03 3.29 11.59
N LEU A 72 -5.70 3.45 10.46
CA LEU A 72 -5.40 4.47 9.45
C LEU A 72 -6.57 5.44 9.41
N LEU A 73 -6.31 6.73 9.20
CA LEU A 73 -7.38 7.66 8.85
C LEU A 73 -8.03 7.22 7.55
N LYS A 74 -9.35 7.34 7.49
CA LYS A 74 -10.18 6.93 6.36
C LYS A 74 -10.28 8.07 5.35
N PRO A 75 -9.71 7.92 4.13
CA PRO A 75 -9.93 8.87 3.05
C PRO A 75 -11.38 8.86 2.57
N LYS A 76 -11.77 9.88 1.79
CA LYS A 76 -13.08 9.93 1.12
C LYS A 76 -13.34 8.73 0.21
N THR A 77 -12.29 8.08 -0.28
CA THR A 77 -12.36 6.86 -1.11
C THR A 77 -12.70 5.60 -0.31
N GLY A 78 -12.74 5.67 1.03
CA GLY A 78 -13.01 4.52 1.89
C GLY A 78 -11.74 3.86 2.43
N CYS A 79 -11.93 2.77 3.18
CA CYS A 79 -10.83 2.01 3.77
C CYS A 79 -10.06 1.20 2.71
N PRO A 80 -8.76 0.92 2.93
CA PRO A 80 -8.02 0.05 2.02
C PRO A 80 -8.67 -1.32 1.88
N VAL A 81 -8.74 -1.84 0.65
CA VAL A 81 -9.30 -3.16 0.37
C VAL A 81 -8.30 -4.23 0.79
N ASP A 82 -8.43 -4.69 2.04
CA ASP A 82 -7.64 -5.79 2.61
C ASP A 82 -8.53 -6.57 3.60
N GLY A 83 -8.37 -7.89 3.66
CA GLY A 83 -9.09 -8.75 4.60
C GLY A 83 -8.90 -8.39 6.08
N LYS A 84 -7.87 -7.60 6.42
CA LYS A 84 -7.64 -7.04 7.76
C LYS A 84 -8.59 -5.88 8.10
N PHE A 85 -9.04 -5.12 7.10
CA PHE A 85 -10.01 -4.03 7.26
C PHE A 85 -11.44 -4.51 7.01
N ILE A 86 -11.88 -5.57 7.72
CA ILE A 86 -13.25 -6.08 7.60
C ILE A 86 -14.24 -4.97 7.98
N SER A 87 -15.33 -4.82 7.23
CA SER A 87 -16.30 -3.71 7.32
C SER A 87 -16.86 -3.39 8.71
N ARG A 88 -16.70 -4.30 9.69
CA ARG A 88 -17.08 -4.13 11.11
C ARG A 88 -16.05 -3.36 11.96
N HIS A 89 -14.85 -3.07 11.45
CA HIS A 89 -13.75 -2.45 12.19
C HIS A 89 -13.49 -0.99 11.75
N GLN A 90 -14.56 -0.20 11.69
CA GLN A 90 -14.48 1.25 11.45
C GLN A 90 -14.84 1.99 12.73
N SER A 91 -14.08 3.03 13.03
CA SER A 91 -14.31 3.93 14.16
C SER A 91 -14.37 5.37 13.71
N TYR A 92 -14.80 6.21 14.64
CA TYR A 92 -14.67 7.64 14.51
C TYR A 92 -14.43 8.28 15.87
N LEU A 93 -13.87 9.48 15.82
CA LEU A 93 -13.79 10.43 16.91
C LEU A 93 -14.33 11.75 16.38
N LYS A 94 -15.38 12.25 17.01
CA LYS A 94 -16.00 13.55 16.78
C LYS A 94 -15.62 14.45 17.95
N ILE A 95 -14.90 15.51 17.63
CA ILE A 95 -14.29 16.43 18.60
C ILE A 95 -15.10 17.72 18.55
N HIS A 96 -15.52 18.22 19.71
CA HIS A 96 -16.12 19.54 19.82
C HIS A 96 -15.00 20.59 19.77
N THR A 97 -15.13 21.57 18.88
CA THR A 97 -14.05 22.53 18.55
C THR A 97 -14.47 23.95 18.86
N GLN A 98 -13.50 24.81 19.19
CA GLN A 98 -13.74 26.20 19.59
C GLN A 98 -14.08 27.14 18.41
N SER A 99 -14.20 26.64 17.17
CA SER A 99 -14.49 27.45 15.97
C SER A 99 -15.90 28.08 15.95
N GLN A 100 -16.43 28.62 17.06
CA GLN A 100 -17.82 29.05 17.23
C GLN A 100 -18.10 30.46 16.71
N SER A 101 -17.07 31.28 16.48
CA SER A 101 -17.19 32.65 15.99
C SER A 101 -16.35 32.92 14.74
N SER A 102 -16.64 34.02 14.04
CA SER A 102 -15.87 34.44 12.86
C SER A 102 -14.45 34.95 13.18
N SER A 103 -14.14 35.18 14.46
CA SER A 103 -12.80 35.58 14.92
C SER A 103 -11.88 34.39 15.21
N ASP A 104 -12.45 33.19 15.35
CA ASP A 104 -11.68 32.02 15.76
C ASP A 104 -10.99 31.39 14.54
N PRO A 105 -9.81 30.79 14.71
CA PRO A 105 -9.21 30.00 13.66
C PRO A 105 -10.17 28.91 13.20
N ALA A 106 -10.44 28.83 11.89
CA ALA A 106 -11.34 27.83 11.37
C ALA A 106 -10.73 26.42 11.45
N ASP A 107 -11.56 25.42 11.74
CA ASP A 107 -11.23 24.03 11.43
C ASP A 107 -11.00 23.86 9.93
N GLY A 108 -10.16 22.89 9.57
CA GLY A 108 -9.80 22.71 8.17
C GLY A 108 -9.31 21.31 7.86
N TYR A 109 -9.44 20.91 6.61
CA TYR A 109 -8.90 19.65 6.13
C TYR A 109 -8.60 19.73 4.63
N SER A 110 -7.69 18.86 4.17
CA SER A 110 -7.38 18.76 2.75
C SER A 110 -8.39 17.90 1.98
N SER A 111 -8.53 18.11 0.67
CA SER A 111 -9.58 17.51 -0.16
C SER A 111 -9.62 15.97 -0.23
N ALA A 112 -8.61 15.26 0.31
CA ALA A 112 -8.58 13.80 0.41
C ALA A 112 -9.50 13.24 1.52
N PHE A 113 -9.92 14.08 2.48
CA PHE A 113 -10.84 13.69 3.54
C PHE A 113 -12.31 13.71 3.08
N PRO A 114 -13.21 12.95 3.74
CA PRO A 114 -14.65 13.04 3.55
C PRO A 114 -15.20 14.47 3.75
N SER A 115 -16.27 14.82 3.04
CA SER A 115 -16.86 16.17 3.13
C SER A 115 -17.50 16.45 4.50
N ASP A 116 -17.83 15.41 5.26
CA ASP A 116 -18.38 15.49 6.61
C ASP A 116 -17.30 15.50 7.71
N THR A 117 -16.02 15.70 7.36
CA THR A 117 -14.94 15.84 8.34
C THR A 117 -15.13 17.06 9.24
N THR A 118 -15.77 18.13 8.76
CA THR A 118 -16.25 19.23 9.61
C THR A 118 -17.77 19.26 9.58
N SER A 119 -18.41 19.54 10.71
CA SER A 119 -19.87 19.66 10.81
C SER A 119 -20.28 20.65 11.87
N SER A 120 -21.50 21.16 11.77
CA SER A 120 -22.07 22.08 12.76
C SER A 120 -23.43 21.59 13.22
N VAL A 121 -23.72 21.70 14.52
CA VAL A 121 -25.02 21.43 15.13
C VAL A 121 -25.41 22.62 15.98
N GLY A 122 -26.39 23.41 15.54
CA GLY A 122 -26.68 24.69 16.17
C GLY A 122 -25.51 25.67 16.00
N SER A 123 -25.03 26.24 17.10
CA SER A 123 -23.84 27.12 17.14
C SER A 123 -22.52 26.37 17.32
N LYS A 124 -22.57 25.04 17.46
CA LYS A 124 -21.43 24.21 17.83
C LYS A 124 -20.78 23.59 16.60
N ASN A 125 -19.46 23.52 16.60
CA ASN A 125 -18.67 23.00 15.49
C ASN A 125 -17.89 21.75 15.91
N PHE A 126 -17.68 20.85 14.95
CA PHE A 126 -17.05 19.58 15.21
C PHE A 126 -16.11 19.16 14.10
N VAL A 127 -14.99 18.55 14.47
CA VAL A 127 -14.13 17.79 13.58
C VAL A 127 -14.33 16.29 13.81
N THR A 128 -14.69 15.56 12.76
CA THR A 128 -14.88 14.10 12.78
C THR A 128 -13.75 13.40 12.04
N LEU A 129 -12.90 12.70 12.78
CA LEU A 129 -11.89 11.79 12.26
C LEU A 129 -12.48 10.38 12.17
N ARG A 130 -12.34 9.74 11.01
CA ARG A 130 -12.82 8.38 10.77
C ARG A 130 -11.63 7.46 10.53
N PHE A 131 -11.71 6.22 11.00
CA PHE A 131 -10.58 5.30 10.95
C PHE A 131 -10.94 3.92 10.40
N CYS A 132 -9.94 3.31 9.79
CA CYS A 132 -9.91 1.93 9.36
C CYS A 132 -9.01 1.18 10.33
N GLU A 133 -9.57 0.29 11.15
CA GLU A 133 -8.83 -0.39 12.20
C GLU A 133 -8.40 -1.80 11.79
N VAL A 134 -7.20 -2.18 12.23
CA VAL A 134 -6.73 -3.57 12.24
C VAL A 134 -6.75 -4.06 13.70
N THR A 135 -7.82 -4.76 14.06
CA THR A 135 -8.03 -5.31 15.41
C THR A 135 -7.67 -6.80 15.52
N LEU A 136 -7.38 -7.46 14.39
CA LEU A 136 -7.01 -8.88 14.29
C LEU A 136 -5.59 -9.02 13.68
N PRO A 137 -4.53 -8.81 14.48
CA PRO A 137 -3.17 -8.60 13.97
C PRO A 137 -2.59 -9.81 13.19
N ASN A 138 -3.06 -11.02 13.50
CA ASN A 138 -2.52 -12.28 12.97
C ASN A 138 -3.32 -12.86 11.79
N SER A 139 -4.34 -12.16 11.30
CA SER A 139 -5.11 -12.61 10.12
C SER A 139 -4.37 -12.22 8.84
N GLY A 140 -3.71 -13.15 8.16
CA GLY A 140 -3.29 -13.00 6.75
C GLY A 140 -2.01 -12.20 6.46
N GLY A 141 -1.18 -11.82 7.44
CA GLY A 141 0.13 -11.18 7.17
C GLY A 141 1.08 -11.31 8.35
N VAL A 142 2.24 -11.93 8.14
CA VAL A 142 3.26 -12.22 9.17
C VAL A 142 4.44 -11.23 9.09
N SER A 143 4.44 -10.33 8.12
CA SER A 143 5.54 -9.39 7.90
C SER A 143 5.53 -8.27 8.95
N ASN A 144 6.73 -7.84 9.30
CA ASN A 144 6.95 -6.59 10.03
C ASN A 144 6.72 -5.40 9.08
N TRP A 145 6.38 -4.26 9.65
CA TRP A 145 6.38 -3.00 8.91
C TRP A 145 7.78 -2.74 8.32
N PRO A 146 7.86 -2.24 7.07
CA PRO A 146 9.13 -1.84 6.49
C PRO A 146 9.72 -0.67 7.28
N LYS A 147 11.05 -0.60 7.31
CA LYS A 147 11.77 0.52 7.93
C LYS A 147 11.51 1.80 7.14
N GLY A 148 11.26 2.90 7.83
CA GLY A 148 10.94 4.19 7.22
C GLY A 148 10.76 5.31 8.25
N SER A 149 10.21 6.43 7.79
CA SER A 149 9.90 7.63 8.60
C SER A 149 8.44 8.04 8.44
N PHE A 150 7.58 7.58 9.35
CA PHE A 150 6.14 7.89 9.34
C PHE A 150 5.49 7.47 10.67
N CYS A 151 4.28 7.97 10.93
CA CYS A 151 3.43 7.45 12.00
C CYS A 151 2.14 6.80 11.47
N ILE A 152 1.60 5.91 12.28
CA ILE A 152 0.27 5.33 12.15
C ILE A 152 -0.53 5.60 13.43
N HIS A 153 -1.86 5.59 13.31
CA HIS A 153 -2.70 5.77 14.48
C HIS A 153 -2.63 4.52 15.35
N LYS A 154 -2.49 4.70 16.66
CA LYS A 154 -2.39 3.61 17.61
C LYS A 154 -3.77 3.35 18.21
N ILE A 155 -4.19 2.09 18.22
CA ILE A 155 -5.36 1.67 18.98
C ILE A 155 -5.05 1.80 20.47
N SER A 156 -5.91 2.49 21.23
CA SER A 156 -5.82 2.70 22.67
C SER A 156 -5.57 1.37 23.40
N PHE A 157 -4.69 1.42 24.41
CA PHE A 157 -4.25 0.26 25.20
C PHE A 157 -3.53 -0.88 24.45
N LYS A 158 -3.32 -0.81 23.13
CA LYS A 158 -2.50 -1.78 22.39
C LYS A 158 -1.02 -1.38 22.36
N PHE A 159 -0.13 -2.31 22.06
CA PHE A 159 1.29 -2.00 21.84
C PHE A 159 1.55 -1.58 20.40
N CYS A 160 2.55 -0.72 20.19
CA CYS A 160 2.99 -0.37 18.85
C CYS A 160 3.62 -1.59 18.15
N PRO A 161 3.51 -1.68 16.81
CA PRO A 161 4.24 -2.67 16.03
C PRO A 161 5.75 -2.53 16.22
N THR A 162 6.50 -3.58 15.87
CA THR A 162 7.97 -3.57 15.96
C THR A 162 8.57 -2.37 15.22
N TYR A 163 9.61 -1.77 15.81
CA TYR A 163 10.30 -0.53 15.38
C TYR A 163 9.56 0.78 15.63
N PHE A 164 8.28 0.74 15.99
CA PHE A 164 7.55 1.95 16.34
C PHE A 164 7.69 2.29 17.82
N GLN A 165 7.82 3.58 18.10
CA GLN A 165 7.75 4.17 19.43
C GLN A 165 6.37 4.82 19.62
N SER A 166 5.89 4.79 20.86
CA SER A 166 4.59 5.37 21.21
C SER A 166 4.71 6.86 21.51
N GLY A 167 3.67 7.60 21.16
CA GLY A 167 3.44 8.96 21.64
C GLY A 167 1.96 9.29 21.60
N SER A 168 1.63 10.52 21.97
CA SER A 168 0.27 11.02 22.05
C SER A 168 0.17 12.52 21.85
N ILE A 169 -1.02 12.94 21.44
CA ILE A 169 -1.45 14.34 21.44
C ILE A 169 -2.77 14.37 22.20
N GLU A 170 -2.80 15.11 23.29
CA GLU A 170 -4.02 15.45 24.03
C GLU A 170 -4.54 16.76 23.50
N LEU A 171 -5.80 16.75 23.08
CA LEU A 171 -6.50 17.93 22.61
C LEU A 171 -7.35 18.45 23.75
N ASP A 172 -7.20 19.71 24.13
CA ASP A 172 -8.12 20.39 25.02
C ASP A 172 -9.31 20.85 24.18
N SER A 173 -10.36 20.03 24.12
CA SER A 173 -11.57 20.37 23.36
C SER A 173 -12.37 21.44 24.09
N GLU A 174 -13.29 22.06 23.35
CA GLU A 174 -14.17 23.10 23.87
C GLU A 174 -14.98 22.65 25.10
N ASP A 175 -14.94 23.45 26.17
CA ASP A 175 -15.49 23.13 27.51
C ASP A 175 -17.03 23.29 27.66
N THR A 176 -17.77 23.69 26.62
CA THR A 176 -19.23 23.92 26.71
C THR A 176 -20.08 22.65 26.57
N ASP A 177 -21.35 22.69 27.00
CA ASP A 177 -22.29 21.56 27.29
C ASP A 177 -22.43 20.38 26.28
N ASP A 178 -21.83 20.42 25.08
CA ASP A 178 -21.77 19.23 24.22
C ASP A 178 -20.40 18.56 24.32
N SER A 179 -20.43 17.30 24.73
CA SER A 179 -19.26 16.43 24.70
C SER A 179 -18.92 15.97 23.29
N GLY A 180 -17.65 15.64 23.09
CA GLY A 180 -17.24 14.86 21.93
C GLY A 180 -17.96 13.51 21.86
N GLU A 181 -17.93 12.87 20.69
CA GLU A 181 -18.46 11.52 20.51
C GLU A 181 -17.38 10.59 19.97
N GLY A 182 -17.31 9.36 20.44
CA GLY A 182 -16.31 8.40 19.99
C GLY A 182 -16.87 7.00 19.90
N HIS A 183 -16.40 6.25 18.91
CA HIS A 183 -16.71 4.84 18.75
C HIS A 183 -15.43 4.01 18.61
N ASN A 184 -15.34 2.91 19.36
CA ASN A 184 -14.15 2.05 19.55
C ASN A 184 -12.95 2.76 20.22
N SER A 185 -11.80 2.08 20.23
CA SER A 185 -10.61 2.42 21.00
C SER A 185 -9.57 3.21 20.20
N VAL A 186 -9.96 4.28 19.49
CA VAL A 186 -9.00 5.14 18.74
C VAL A 186 -8.46 6.32 19.55
N ALA A 187 -9.18 6.76 20.57
CA ALA A 187 -8.72 7.76 21.53
C ALA A 187 -8.98 7.30 22.96
N LEU A 188 -8.45 8.04 23.94
CA LEU A 188 -8.92 7.98 25.32
C LEU A 188 -9.62 9.28 25.66
N GLY A 189 -10.82 9.17 26.23
CA GLY A 189 -11.70 10.33 26.39
C GLY A 189 -12.37 10.72 25.08
N VAL A 190 -13.52 11.37 25.23
CA VAL A 190 -14.21 12.07 24.13
C VAL A 190 -14.22 13.57 24.40
N ASP A 191 -14.29 13.92 25.69
CA ASP A 191 -13.94 15.22 26.24
C ASP A 191 -12.43 15.24 26.46
N ASN A 192 -11.78 16.20 25.83
CA ASN A 192 -10.34 16.39 25.76
C ASN A 192 -9.59 15.12 25.30
N PRO A 193 -9.86 14.66 24.06
CA PRO A 193 -9.44 13.35 23.62
C PRO A 193 -7.92 13.26 23.48
N ARG A 194 -7.36 12.19 24.05
CA ARG A 194 -5.96 11.83 23.84
C ARG A 194 -5.82 10.88 22.66
N LEU A 195 -5.27 11.38 21.57
CA LEU A 195 -4.90 10.64 20.38
C LEU A 195 -3.57 9.93 20.59
N TYR A 196 -3.48 8.67 20.20
CA TYR A 196 -2.25 7.89 20.32
C TYR A 196 -1.64 7.57 18.96
N PHE A 197 -0.32 7.55 18.92
CA PHE A 197 0.44 7.29 17.69
C PHE A 197 1.53 6.27 17.93
N CYS A 198 1.83 5.55 16.86
CA CYS A 198 3.04 4.77 16.72
C CYS A 198 3.84 5.43 15.62
N CYS A 199 5.03 5.96 15.95
CA CYS A 199 5.94 6.58 14.99
C CYS A 199 7.25 5.79 14.87
N GLN A 200 7.84 5.74 13.69
CA GLN A 200 9.19 5.22 13.50
C GLN A 200 10.00 6.17 12.62
N SER A 201 11.32 6.22 12.85
CA SER A 201 12.32 6.90 12.02
C SER A 201 13.50 5.94 11.75
N SER A 202 13.18 4.69 11.45
CA SER A 202 14.15 3.59 11.32
C SER A 202 14.82 3.53 9.94
N GLY A 203 14.43 4.42 9.04
CA GLY A 203 15.00 4.62 7.70
C GLY A 203 14.61 5.98 7.11
N PRO A 204 15.27 6.41 6.03
CA PRO A 204 15.02 7.71 5.40
C PRO A 204 13.69 7.73 4.62
N ALA A 205 12.97 8.86 4.70
CA ALA A 205 11.66 9.04 4.06
C ALA A 205 11.70 8.90 2.52
N ASN A 206 12.81 9.28 1.87
CA ASN A 206 12.94 9.26 0.42
C ASN A 206 13.21 7.85 -0.18
N VAL A 207 13.49 6.84 0.64
CA VAL A 207 13.66 5.46 0.17
C VAL A 207 12.30 4.77 0.14
N PRO A 208 11.79 4.34 -1.04
CA PRO A 208 10.46 3.78 -1.15
C PRO A 208 10.27 2.51 -0.33
N ILE A 209 9.22 2.48 0.50
CA ILE A 209 8.79 1.27 1.22
C ILE A 209 7.72 0.52 0.43
N GLN A 210 7.62 -0.79 0.68
CA GLN A 210 6.56 -1.62 0.10
C GLN A 210 5.38 -1.72 1.08
N LEU A 211 4.23 -1.22 0.64
CA LEU A 211 2.93 -1.36 1.30
C LEU A 211 1.89 -1.75 0.24
N PRO A 212 0.70 -2.26 0.63
CA PRO A 212 -0.37 -2.54 -0.32
C PRO A 212 -0.81 -1.27 -1.07
N THR A 213 -0.90 -1.34 -2.41
CA THR A 213 -1.14 -0.18 -3.28
C THR A 213 -2.50 -0.18 -3.98
N HIS A 214 -3.35 -1.17 -3.69
CA HIS A 214 -4.66 -1.33 -4.35
C HIS A 214 -5.67 -0.23 -4.01
N SER A 215 -5.46 0.50 -2.93
CA SER A 215 -6.39 1.52 -2.44
C SER A 215 -5.63 2.72 -1.90
N PRO A 216 -6.14 3.94 -2.07
CA PRO A 216 -5.55 5.10 -1.42
C PRO A 216 -5.59 5.01 0.11
N PHE A 217 -4.59 5.58 0.77
CA PHE A 217 -4.49 5.59 2.23
C PHE A 217 -3.72 6.81 2.74
N PHE A 218 -3.87 7.08 4.05
CA PHE A 218 -3.07 8.07 4.75
C PHE A 218 -2.00 7.40 5.61
N LEU A 219 -0.84 8.05 5.69
CA LEU A 219 0.08 7.94 6.83
C LEU A 219 0.27 9.34 7.42
N TYR A 220 0.61 9.42 8.71
CA TYR A 220 0.99 10.69 9.29
C TYR A 220 2.44 11.02 8.90
N ARG A 221 2.70 12.29 8.56
CA ARG A 221 4.05 12.75 8.26
C ARG A 221 4.88 12.73 9.55
N TYR A 222 6.13 12.33 9.45
CA TYR A 222 7.05 12.27 10.57
C TYR A 222 8.47 12.55 10.11
N GLY A 223 9.10 13.56 10.71
CA GLY A 223 10.46 13.97 10.36
C GLY A 223 10.51 14.96 9.19
N GLY A 224 9.43 15.71 8.94
CA GLY A 224 9.38 16.84 8.02
C GLY A 224 9.09 16.49 6.56
N GLU A 225 9.07 15.21 6.19
CA GLU A 225 8.86 14.76 4.82
C GLU A 225 7.96 13.52 4.77
N CYS A 226 7.27 13.34 3.63
CA CYS A 226 6.47 12.15 3.40
C CYS A 226 7.30 10.93 2.99
N GLN A 227 7.04 9.80 3.64
CA GLN A 227 7.63 8.51 3.29
C GLN A 227 7.25 8.09 1.86
N ALA A 228 8.23 7.91 0.98
CA ALA A 228 7.99 7.35 -0.35
C ALA A 228 7.42 5.92 -0.24
N VAL A 229 6.40 5.60 -1.04
CA VAL A 229 5.81 4.25 -1.13
C VAL A 229 5.95 3.78 -2.57
N GLN A 230 6.54 2.60 -2.77
CA GLN A 230 6.77 2.05 -4.10
C GLN A 230 5.44 1.88 -4.85
N GLY A 231 5.35 2.42 -6.06
CA GLY A 231 4.16 2.31 -6.91
C GLY A 231 3.03 3.30 -6.59
N MET A 232 3.25 4.28 -5.70
CA MET A 232 2.25 5.28 -5.32
C MET A 232 2.80 6.70 -5.52
N SER A 233 1.92 7.62 -5.91
CA SER A 233 2.14 9.07 -5.75
C SER A 233 1.83 9.48 -4.32
N VAL A 234 2.53 10.49 -3.81
CA VAL A 234 2.28 11.07 -2.49
C VAL A 234 1.99 12.56 -2.59
N SER A 235 1.03 13.02 -1.78
CA SER A 235 0.71 14.44 -1.61
C SER A 235 0.61 14.77 -0.12
N GLU A 236 1.16 15.91 0.29
CA GLU A 236 0.98 16.40 1.65
C GLU A 236 -0.47 16.84 1.85
N GLN A 237 -1.05 16.45 2.98
CA GLN A 237 -2.41 16.75 3.39
C GLN A 237 -2.39 17.17 4.86
N PHE A 238 -3.47 17.77 5.33
CA PHE A 238 -3.61 18.16 6.72
C PHE A 238 -5.05 17.96 7.22
N VAL A 239 -5.17 17.83 8.54
CA VAL A 239 -6.38 18.15 9.29
C VAL A 239 -6.01 19.13 10.39
N GLN A 240 -6.81 20.16 10.56
CA GLN A 240 -6.64 21.25 11.50
C GLN A 240 -7.85 21.28 12.43
N ILE A 241 -7.57 21.33 13.72
CA ILE A 241 -8.55 21.32 14.80
C ILE A 241 -8.29 22.57 15.62
N ASN A 242 -9.31 23.42 15.76
CA ASN A 242 -9.30 24.54 16.69
C ASN A 242 -9.74 24.04 18.08
N THR A 243 -8.80 24.00 19.01
CA THR A 243 -8.94 23.54 20.40
C THR A 243 -9.33 24.72 21.30
N GLU A 244 -9.38 24.51 22.62
CA GLU A 244 -9.79 25.52 23.61
C GLU A 244 -8.93 26.79 23.54
N ASP A 245 -9.55 27.97 23.57
CA ASP A 245 -8.88 29.27 23.53
C ASP A 245 -8.48 29.74 24.94
N ASP A 246 -9.27 29.38 25.97
CA ASP A 246 -9.10 29.84 27.34
C ASP A 246 -8.43 28.80 28.24
N GLY A 247 -7.14 29.01 28.54
CA GLY A 247 -6.43 28.12 29.46
C GLY A 247 -6.06 26.76 28.86
N ASN A 248 -5.92 26.72 27.53
CA ASN A 248 -5.57 25.56 26.71
C ASN A 248 -4.48 24.67 27.32
N ARG A 249 -4.77 23.38 27.43
CA ARG A 249 -3.91 22.33 27.97
C ARG A 249 -3.52 21.27 26.95
N ASP A 250 -3.56 21.60 25.66
CA ASP A 250 -3.02 20.77 24.59
C ASP A 250 -1.63 20.24 24.97
N GLN A 251 -1.45 18.92 24.90
CA GLN A 251 -0.21 18.28 25.33
C GLN A 251 0.29 17.28 24.32
N LEU A 252 1.52 17.49 23.86
CA LEU A 252 2.25 16.58 22.99
C LEU A 252 3.25 15.78 23.85
N SER A 253 3.31 14.46 23.65
CA SER A 253 4.17 13.58 24.44
C SER A 253 4.69 12.40 23.63
N GLY A 254 5.94 11.99 23.88
CA GLY A 254 6.56 10.86 23.19
C GLY A 254 6.69 11.05 21.67
N SER A 255 6.68 9.97 20.91
CA SER A 255 6.81 10.02 19.44
C SER A 255 5.45 10.25 18.78
N HIS A 256 5.23 11.45 18.25
CA HIS A 256 3.99 11.86 17.59
C HIS A 256 4.26 12.40 16.16
N PRO A 257 3.23 12.50 15.30
CA PRO A 257 3.34 13.10 13.96
C PRO A 257 3.92 14.51 13.94
N ASP A 258 4.30 14.98 12.77
CA ASP A 258 4.57 16.40 12.56
C ASP A 258 3.28 17.21 12.78
N VAL A 259 3.34 18.17 13.71
CA VAL A 259 2.25 19.07 14.06
C VAL A 259 2.70 20.50 13.80
N ASP A 260 1.85 21.29 13.13
CA ASP A 260 1.99 22.74 13.13
C ASP A 260 1.03 23.32 14.18
N GLN A 261 1.49 24.33 14.92
CA GLN A 261 0.67 25.12 15.84
C GLN A 261 0.56 26.55 15.33
N PRO A 262 -0.29 26.83 14.32
CA PRO A 262 -0.43 28.17 13.74
C PRO A 262 -1.09 29.20 14.69
N GLY A 263 -1.47 28.76 15.89
CA GLY A 263 -1.95 29.56 17.02
C GLY A 263 -1.77 28.78 18.32
N SER A 264 -2.05 29.41 19.46
CA SER A 264 -1.98 28.75 20.78
C SER A 264 -3.03 27.65 20.95
N SER A 265 -4.09 27.67 20.14
CA SER A 265 -5.27 26.81 20.25
C SER A 265 -5.59 26.11 18.94
N VAL A 266 -4.56 25.84 18.13
CA VAL A 266 -4.73 25.15 16.86
C VAL A 266 -3.73 24.01 16.76
N ILE A 267 -4.26 22.81 16.56
CA ILE A 267 -3.47 21.61 16.26
C ILE A 267 -3.70 21.24 14.81
N LYS A 268 -2.66 21.39 13.98
CA LYS A 268 -2.66 20.95 12.59
C LYS A 268 -1.78 19.73 12.41
N LEU A 269 -2.41 18.57 12.24
CA LEU A 269 -1.71 17.32 11.94
C LEU A 269 -1.33 17.27 10.46
N ASN A 270 -0.07 17.03 10.16
CA ASN A 270 0.42 16.85 8.79
C ASN A 270 0.38 15.37 8.39
N LEU A 271 -0.13 15.09 7.19
CA LEU A 271 -0.34 13.75 6.65
C LEU A 271 0.21 13.63 5.25
N CYS A 272 0.35 12.39 4.83
CA CYS A 272 0.75 11.98 3.50
C CYS A 272 -0.36 11.12 2.92
N TYR A 273 -0.96 11.57 1.82
CA TYR A 273 -1.99 10.81 1.10
C TYR A 273 -1.38 10.14 -0.11
N TYR A 274 -1.55 8.83 -0.18
CA TYR A 274 -0.98 8.00 -1.22
C TYR A 274 -2.08 7.56 -2.18
N THR A 275 -1.84 7.75 -3.48
CA THR A 275 -2.71 7.28 -4.56
C THR A 275 -1.90 6.48 -5.56
N LYS A 276 -2.53 5.48 -6.19
CA LYS A 276 -1.88 4.69 -7.24
C LYS A 276 -1.36 5.61 -8.36
N LEU A 277 -0.15 5.32 -8.86
CA LEU A 277 0.43 5.94 -10.05
C LEU A 277 -0.37 5.62 -11.31
#